data_AF-A0A6G2D787-F1
#
_entry.id   AF-A0A6G2D787-F1
#
_cell.length_a   1.000
_cell.length_b   1.000
_cell.length_c   1.000
_cell.angle_alpha   90.00
_cell.angle_beta   90.00
_cell.angle_gamma   90.00
#
_symmetry.space_group_name_H-M   'P 1'
#
loop_
_entity.id
_entity.type
_entity.pdbx_description
1 polymer ?
#
loop_
_entity_poly.entity_id
_entity_poly.type
_entity_poly.pdbx_seq_one_letter_code
_entity_poly.pdbx_strand_id
1 'polypeptide(L)' 'PKWAVAYKFPAEEKEAKLLSVDWTVGRTGVVTPTANLTPVQLAGTTVSRATLHNVDYIAEKDIRKDDTVIVYKAGD' A
#
# COMPACT_ATOMS: atom_id res chain seq x y z
N PRO A 1 4.94 -3.03 -27.24
CA PRO A 1 5.26 -2.59 -28.63
C PRO A 1 4.59 -1.24 -28.91
N LYS A 2 5.15 -0.35 -29.75
CA LYS A 2 4.49 0.95 -30.06
C LYS A 2 3.12 0.80 -30.77
N TRP A 3 2.80 -0.41 -31.24
CA TRP A 3 1.57 -0.76 -31.96
C TRP A 3 0.47 -1.40 -31.09
N ALA A 4 0.70 -1.57 -29.78
CA ALA A 4 -0.31 -2.11 -28.87
C ALA A 4 -0.17 -1.50 -27.47
N VAL A 5 -1.30 -1.06 -26.90
CA VAL A 5 -1.44 -0.62 -25.51
C VAL A 5 -2.42 -1.55 -24.81
N ALA A 6 -2.07 -1.99 -23.61
CA ALA A 6 -2.98 -2.73 -22.76
C ALA A 6 -4.00 -1.75 -22.15
N TYR A 7 -5.28 -1.98 -22.40
CA TYR A 7 -6.35 -1.27 -21.72
C TYR A 7 -6.49 -1.88 -20.32
N LYS A 8 -5.97 -1.18 -19.30
CA LYS A 8 -6.07 -1.61 -17.91
C LYS A 8 -7.45 -1.25 -17.37
N PHE A 9 -8.08 -2.21 -16.70
CA PHE A 9 -9.30 -1.95 -15.92
C PHE A 9 -8.99 -1.01 -14.76
N PRO A 10 -9.98 -0.22 -14.29
CA PRO A 10 -9.78 0.63 -13.12
C PRO A 10 -9.31 -0.23 -11.95
N ALA A 11 -8.28 0.25 -11.24
CA ALA A 11 -7.77 -0.43 -10.06
C ALA A 11 -8.90 -0.49 -9.02
N GLU A 12 -9.12 -1.66 -8.43
CA GLU A 12 -10.07 -1.77 -7.34
C GLU A 12 -9.48 -1.05 -6.12
N GLU A 13 -10.17 0.00 -5.67
CA GLU A 13 -9.82 0.78 -4.49
C GLU A 13 -10.73 0.36 -3.33
N LYS A 14 -10.14 0.15 -2.16
CA LYS A 14 -10.88 -0.15 -0.93
C LYS A 14 -10.32 0.63 0.24
N GLU A 15 -11.20 1.04 1.13
CA GLU A 15 -10.84 1.66 2.40
C GLU A 15 -10.45 0.57 3.41
N ALA A 16 -9.36 0.81 4.15
CA ALA A 16 -8.92 -0.03 5.24
C ALA A 16 -8.40 0.85 6.39
N LYS A 17 -8.47 0.34 7.63
CA LYS A 17 -7.89 1.04 8.78
C LYS A 17 -6.43 0.65 8.97
N LEU A 18 -5.58 1.63 9.26
CA LEU A 18 -4.19 1.42 9.62
C LEU A 18 -4.07 1.03 11.09
N LEU A 19 -3.72 -0.23 11.37
CA LEU A 19 -3.57 -0.75 12.73
C LEU A 19 -2.22 -0.40 13.33
N SER A 20 -1.14 -0.58 12.56
CA SER A 20 0.22 -0.25 12.99
C SER A 20 1.16 -0.14 11.80
N VAL A 21 2.35 0.42 12.03
CA VAL A 21 3.43 0.45 11.05
C VAL A 21 4.63 -0.29 11.63
N ASP A 22 5.05 -1.35 10.95
CA ASP A 22 6.26 -2.10 11.28
C ASP A 22 7.45 -1.54 10.49
N TRP A 23 8.58 -1.39 11.16
CA TRP A 23 9.80 -0.86 10.56
C TRP A 23 10.78 -2.01 10.30
N THR A 24 11.08 -2.26 9.03
CA THR A 24 12.05 -3.28 8.65
C THR A 24 13.35 -2.61 8.19
N VAL A 25 14.48 -3.02 8.78
CA VAL A 25 15.79 -2.52 8.38
C VAL A 25 16.44 -3.50 7.40
N GLY A 26 16.70 -3.05 6.19
CA GLY A 26 17.39 -3.83 5.15
C GLY A 26 18.89 -3.97 5.42
N ARG A 27 19.54 -4.89 4.70
CA ARG A 27 21.00 -5.14 4.81
C ARG A 27 21.86 -3.91 4.49
N THR A 28 21.32 -2.97 3.71
CA THR A 28 21.96 -1.70 3.33
C THR A 28 21.68 -0.57 4.33
N GLY A 29 20.97 -0.84 5.42
CA GLY A 29 20.56 0.18 6.40
C GLY A 29 19.32 0.98 6.01
N VAL A 30 18.72 0.69 4.85
CA VAL A 30 17.46 1.33 4.43
C VAL A 30 16.32 0.86 5.32
N VAL A 31 15.58 1.81 5.88
CA VAL A 31 14.41 1.56 6.72
C VAL A 31 13.16 1.57 5.84
N THR A 32 12.50 0.41 5.75
CA THR A 32 11.26 0.25 4.98
C THR A 32 10.05 0.15 5.91
N PRO A 33 9.14 1.13 5.89
CA PRO A 33 7.89 1.05 6.64
C PRO A 33 6.89 0.12 5.96
N THR A 34 6.32 -0.80 6.74
CA THR A 34 5.25 -1.72 6.34
C THR A 34 3.99 -1.40 7.13
N ALA A 35 2.90 -1.02 6.46
CA ALA A 35 1.60 -0.83 7.05
C ALA A 35 0.92 -2.17 7.33
N ASN A 36 0.45 -2.36 8.55
CA ASN A 36 -0.51 -3.39 8.92
C ASN A 36 -1.92 -2.80 8.88
N LEU A 37 -2.77 -3.40 8.08
CA LEU A 37 -4.11 -2.93 7.77
C LEU A 37 -5.15 -3.92 8.29
N THR A 38 -6.36 -3.45 8.50
CA THR A 38 -7.51 -4.35 8.64
C THR A 38 -7.66 -5.19 7.37
N PRO A 39 -7.84 -6.52 7.47
CA PRO A 39 -7.98 -7.38 6.29
C PRO A 39 -9.09 -6.88 5.37
N VAL A 40 -8.72 -6.54 4.14
CA VAL A 40 -9.65 -6.03 3.13
C VAL A 40 -9.56 -6.89 1.87
N GLN A 41 -10.70 -7.13 1.25
CA GLN A 41 -10.77 -7.94 0.03
C GLN A 41 -10.62 -7.04 -1.19
N LEU A 42 -9.54 -7.24 -1.95
CA LEU A 42 -9.13 -6.48 -3.13
C LEU A 42 -8.79 -7.45 -4.27
N ALA A 43 -9.46 -7.30 -5.42
CA ALA A 43 -9.27 -8.10 -6.62
C ALA A 43 -9.25 -9.61 -6.36
N GLY A 44 -10.17 -10.09 -5.50
CA GLY A 44 -10.28 -11.50 -5.10
C GLY A 44 -9.26 -11.99 -4.08
N THR A 45 -8.32 -11.14 -3.65
CA THR A 45 -7.31 -11.46 -2.61
C THR A 45 -7.56 -10.69 -1.33
N THR A 46 -7.21 -11.28 -0.18
CA THR A 46 -7.27 -10.57 1.12
C THR A 46 -5.94 -9.89 1.36
N VAL A 47 -5.93 -8.55 1.41
CA VAL A 47 -4.75 -7.74 1.69
C VAL A 47 -4.81 -7.30 3.15
N SER A 48 -3.76 -7.62 3.90
CA SER A 48 -3.58 -7.21 5.30
C SER A 48 -2.31 -6.41 5.54
N ARG A 49 -1.39 -6.39 4.56
CA ARG A 49 -0.12 -5.66 4.63
C ARG A 49 0.11 -4.85 3.37
N ALA A 50 0.58 -3.63 3.53
CA ALA A 50 0.95 -2.74 2.43
C ALA A 50 2.32 -2.09 2.69
N THR A 51 3.04 -1.77 1.62
CA THR A 51 4.32 -1.05 1.69
C THR A 51 4.03 0.45 1.70
N LEU A 52 4.64 1.19 2.61
CA LEU A 52 4.54 2.65 2.66
C LEU A 52 5.70 3.35 1.93
N HIS A 53 6.52 2.59 1.18
CA HIS A 53 7.69 3.04 0.42
C HIS A 53 8.80 3.68 1.27
N ASN A 54 8.58 4.86 1.85
CA ASN A 54 9.55 5.60 2.64
C ASN A 54 8.86 6.46 3.73
N VAL A 55 9.67 7.07 4.59
CA VAL A 55 9.18 7.97 5.66
C VAL A 55 8.58 9.25 5.10
N ASP A 56 9.16 9.77 4.01
CA ASP A 56 8.70 11.01 3.38
C ASP A 56 7.26 10.89 2.88
N TYR A 57 6.88 9.73 2.34
CA TYR A 57 5.53 9.42 1.89
C TYR A 57 4.52 9.40 3.05
N ILE A 58 4.93 8.88 4.22
CA ILE A 58 4.12 8.90 5.44
C ILE A 58 3.89 10.34 5.89
N ALA A 59 4.93 11.17 5.87
CA ALA A 59 4.86 12.56 6.29
C ALA A 59 4.03 13.41 5.31
N GLU A 60 4.20 13.22 3.99
CA GLU A 60 3.45 13.94 2.96
C GLU A 60 1.94 13.62 3.01
N LYS A 61 1.61 12.36 3.30
CA LYS A 61 0.22 11.89 3.41
C LYS A 61 -0.37 12.02 4.82
N ASP A 62 0.39 12.56 5.78
CA ASP A 62 0.05 12.63 7.22
C ASP A 62 -0.58 11.32 7.75
N ILE A 63 0.02 10.18 7.38
CA ILE A 63 -0.53 8.87 7.73
C ILE A 63 -0.33 8.63 9.22
N ARG A 64 -1.44 8.51 9.95
CA ARG A 64 -1.45 8.26 11.39
C ARG A 64 -2.03 6.89 11.71
N LYS A 65 -1.64 6.37 12.86
CA LYS A 65 -2.25 5.16 13.42
C LYS A 65 -3.76 5.39 13.60
N ASP A 66 -4.54 4.35 13.32
CA ASP A 66 -6.01 4.34 13.37
C ASP A 66 -6.71 5.17 12.29
N ASP A 67 -5.95 5.72 11.33
CA ASP A 67 -6.52 6.44 10.20
C ASP A 67 -7.09 5.49 9.14
N THR A 68 -8.01 6.01 8.31
CA THR A 68 -8.62 5.29 7.20
C THR A 68 -7.85 5.59 5.93
N VAL A 69 -7.19 4.57 5.38
CA VAL A 69 -6.37 4.68 4.17
C VAL A 69 -7.05 3.98 3.01
N ILE A 70 -6.90 4.56 1.82
CA ILE A 70 -7.34 3.94 0.58
C ILE A 70 -6.22 3.04 0.08
N VAL A 71 -6.52 1.77 -0.09
CA VAL A 71 -5.61 0.74 -0.56
C VAL A 71 -6.02 0.35 -1.96
N TYR A 72 -5.05 0.37 -2.87
CA TYR A 72 -5.23 -0.12 -4.23
C TYR A 72 -4.09 -1.09 -4.55
N LYS A 73 -4.39 -2.09 -5.37
CA LYS A 73 -3.37 -3.01 -5.86
C LYS A 73 -2.72 -2.42 -7.11
N ALA A 74 -1.46 -2.01 -7.00
CA ALA A 74 -0.65 -1.61 -8.13
C ALA A 74 -0.31 -2.85 -8.99
N GLY A 75 -1.20 -3.18 -9.93
CA GLY A 75 -1.01 -4.27 -10.88
C GLY A 75 -2.11 -5.34 -10.84
N ASP A 76 -3.10 -5.16 -11.72
CA ASP A 76 -3.40 -6.13 -12.79
C ASP A 76 -3.04 -5.45 -14.13
#